data_AF-A0A6B0WDY3-F1
#
_entry.id   AF-A0A6B0WDY3-F1
#
_cell.length_a   1.000
_cell.length_b   1.000
_cell.length_c   1.000
_cell.angle_alpha   90.00
_cell.angle_beta   90.00
_cell.angle_gamma   90.00
#
_symmetry.space_group_name_H-M   'P 1'
#
loop_
_entity.id
_entity.type
_entity.pdbx_description
1 polymer ?
#
loop_
_entity_poly.entity_id
_entity_poly.type
_entity_poly.pdbx_seq_one_letter_code
_entity_poly.pdbx_strand_id
1 'polypeptide(L)'
;MTGAALPEDLTRQAGFSYVVREDVTDQFRATVEAMLRAARRWAPELRAEQGDELYADGCERGEAKLIGIREGLLLRSLVTAIKR
;
A
#
# COMPACT_ATOMS: atom_id res chain seq x y z
N MET A 1 14.70 -14.17 17.92
CA MET A 1 13.74 -13.97 16.81
C MET A 1 14.55 -13.55 15.59
N THR A 2 14.65 -14.39 14.58
CA THR A 2 15.12 -13.95 13.26
C THR A 2 14.00 -13.11 12.66
N GLY A 3 14.21 -11.79 12.56
CA GLY A 3 13.30 -10.92 11.81
C GLY A 3 13.11 -11.48 10.40
N ALA A 4 11.89 -11.44 9.88
CA ALA A 4 11.63 -11.84 8.50
C ALA A 4 12.59 -11.08 7.57
N ALA A 5 13.15 -11.79 6.58
CA ALA A 5 14.06 -11.18 5.61
C ALA A 5 13.37 -9.98 4.95
N LEU A 6 14.08 -8.85 4.84
CA LEU A 6 13.52 -7.67 4.21
C LEU A 6 13.35 -7.92 2.70
N PRO A 7 12.45 -7.21 1.99
CA PRO A 7 12.22 -7.41 0.56
C PRO A 7 13.51 -7.34 -0.30
N GLU A 8 14.46 -6.47 0.06
CA GLU A 8 15.76 -6.38 -0.61
C GLU A 8 16.63 -7.63 -0.42
N ASP A 9 16.54 -8.30 0.73
CA ASP A 9 17.31 -9.50 1.01
C ASP A 9 16.81 -10.67 0.18
N LEU A 10 15.48 -10.83 0.10
CA LEU A 10 14.85 -11.81 -0.78
C LEU A 10 15.19 -11.54 -2.25
N THR A 11 15.24 -10.27 -2.66
CA THR A 11 15.61 -9.88 -4.03
C THR A 11 17.06 -10.23 -4.36
N ARG A 12 17.99 -10.02 -3.42
CA ARG A 12 19.39 -10.44 -3.57
C ARG A 12 19.53 -11.97 -3.62
N GLN A 13 18.81 -12.68 -2.76
CA GLN A 13 18.81 -14.16 -2.75
C GLN A 13 18.29 -14.75 -4.06
N ALA A 14 17.38 -14.05 -4.74
CA ALA A 14 16.89 -14.42 -6.06
C ALA A 14 17.88 -14.15 -7.22
N GLY A 15 19.10 -13.69 -6.93
CA GLY A 15 20.16 -13.47 -7.93
C GLY A 15 20.09 -12.13 -8.66
N PHE A 16 19.27 -11.19 -8.19
CA PHE A 16 19.27 -9.83 -8.73
C PHE A 16 20.43 -9.01 -8.17
N SER A 17 20.93 -8.10 -9.00
CA SER A 17 21.99 -7.14 -8.70
C SER A 17 21.44 -5.71 -8.65
N TYR A 18 22.22 -4.77 -8.12
CA TYR A 18 21.81 -3.35 -7.99
C TYR A 18 20.47 -3.17 -7.27
N VAL A 19 20.29 -3.89 -6.16
CA VAL A 19 19.05 -3.83 -5.36
C VAL A 19 19.01 -2.56 -4.52
N VAL A 20 18.02 -1.71 -4.78
CA VAL A 20 17.72 -0.48 -4.05
C VAL A 20 16.35 -0.61 -3.41
N ARG A 21 16.25 -0.28 -2.12
CA ARG A 21 14.98 -0.11 -1.40
C ARG A 21 14.75 1.36 -1.09
N GLU A 22 13.58 1.85 -1.42
CA GLU A 22 13.08 3.17 -1.01
C GLU A 22 11.86 2.99 -0.09
N ASP A 23 11.83 3.73 1.01
CA ASP A 23 10.62 3.88 1.81
C ASP A 23 9.70 4.89 1.11
N VAL A 24 8.54 4.42 0.67
CA VAL A 24 7.54 5.22 -0.05
C VAL A 24 6.23 5.32 0.74
N THR A 25 6.31 5.14 2.06
CA THR A 25 5.14 5.12 2.95
C THR A 25 4.38 6.44 2.92
N ASP A 26 5.06 7.58 2.80
CA ASP A 26 4.41 8.89 2.72
C ASP A 26 3.63 9.08 1.41
N GLN A 27 4.23 8.71 0.27
CA GLN A 27 3.54 8.75 -1.02
C GLN A 27 2.36 7.80 -1.04
N PHE A 28 2.50 6.62 -0.41
CA PHE A 28 1.41 5.66 -0.29
C PHE A 28 0.27 6.20 0.58
N ARG A 29 0.58 6.82 1.73
CA ARG A 29 -0.41 7.50 2.59
C ARG A 29 -1.19 8.56 1.80
N ALA A 30 -0.49 9.46 1.12
CA ALA A 30 -1.13 10.52 0.33
C ALA A 30 -2.04 9.96 -0.77
N THR A 31 -1.63 8.84 -1.39
CA THR A 31 -2.44 8.13 -2.40
C THR A 31 -3.72 7.56 -1.78
N VAL A 32 -3.63 6.86 -0.65
CA VAL A 32 -4.80 6.28 0.04
C VAL A 32 -5.77 7.37 0.47
N GLU A 33 -5.27 8.49 1.02
CA GLU A 33 -6.10 9.63 1.38
C GLU A 33 -6.81 10.24 0.17
N ALA A 34 -6.11 10.40 -0.97
CA ALA A 34 -6.70 10.90 -2.19
C ALA A 34 -7.79 9.97 -2.73
N MET A 35 -7.57 8.65 -2.69
CA MET A 35 -8.56 7.65 -3.07
C MET A 35 -9.81 7.70 -2.18
N LEU A 36 -9.66 7.81 -0.86
CA LEU A 36 -10.80 7.94 0.06
C LEU A 36 -11.58 9.24 -0.15
N ARG A 37 -10.89 10.36 -0.38
CA ARG A 37 -11.54 11.63 -0.72
C ARG A 37 -12.35 11.51 -2.02
N ALA A 38 -11.79 10.87 -3.04
CA ALA A 38 -12.49 10.62 -4.30
C ALA A 38 -13.69 9.68 -4.10
N ALA A 39 -13.51 8.58 -3.37
CA ALA A 39 -14.59 7.62 -3.09
C ALA A 39 -15.78 8.28 -2.38
N ARG A 40 -15.51 9.13 -1.38
CA ARG A 40 -16.56 9.87 -0.65
C ARG A 40 -17.25 10.90 -1.53
N ARG A 41 -16.51 11.56 -2.44
CA ARG A 41 -17.07 12.53 -3.38
C ARG A 41 -18.06 11.90 -4.37
N TRP A 42 -17.76 10.69 -4.83
CA TRP A 42 -18.55 9.94 -5.83
C TRP A 42 -19.33 8.79 -5.21
N ALA A 43 -19.69 8.91 -3.94
CA ALA A 43 -20.30 7.81 -3.20
C ALA A 43 -21.64 7.33 -3.81
N PRO A 44 -22.55 8.21 -4.30
CA PRO A 44 -23.78 7.76 -4.94
C PRO A 44 -23.52 6.90 -6.18
N GLU A 45 -22.62 7.35 -7.06
CA GLU A 45 -22.30 6.66 -8.31
C GLU A 45 -21.60 5.33 -8.04
N LEU A 46 -20.61 5.34 -7.16
CA LEU A 46 -19.87 4.14 -6.80
C LEU A 46 -20.77 3.10 -6.13
N ARG A 47 -21.67 3.50 -5.23
CA ARG A 47 -22.66 2.58 -4.63
C ARG A 47 -23.61 2.00 -5.68
N ALA A 48 -24.07 2.81 -6.63
CA ALA A 48 -24.94 2.33 -7.70
C ALA A 48 -24.23 1.35 -8.65
N GLU A 49 -22.95 1.57 -8.93
CA GLU A 49 -22.16 0.75 -9.86
C GLU A 49 -21.66 -0.55 -9.23
N GLN A 50 -21.11 -0.50 -8.01
CA GLN A 50 -20.44 -1.64 -7.37
C GLN A 50 -21.24 -2.26 -6.21
N GLY A 51 -22.30 -1.60 -5.75
CA GLY A 51 -23.06 -2.01 -4.57
C GLY A 51 -22.53 -1.43 -3.26
N ASP A 52 -23.41 -1.36 -2.26
CA ASP A 52 -23.14 -0.74 -0.96
C ASP A 52 -22.05 -1.47 -0.17
N GLU A 53 -22.04 -2.80 -0.20
CA GLU A 53 -21.09 -3.64 0.53
C GLU A 53 -19.65 -3.41 0.03
N LEU A 54 -19.44 -3.51 -1.29
CA LEU A 54 -18.12 -3.28 -1.90
C LEU A 54 -17.62 -1.85 -1.70
N TYR A 55 -18.54 -0.86 -1.70
CA TYR A 55 -18.20 0.52 -1.35
C TYR A 55 -17.72 0.64 0.10
N ALA A 56 -18.48 0.07 1.04
CA ALA A 56 -18.17 0.12 2.46
C ALA A 56 -16.81 -0.56 2.75
N ASP A 57 -16.61 -1.77 2.24
CA ASP A 57 -15.36 -2.52 2.37
C ASP A 57 -14.16 -1.76 1.79
N GLY A 58 -14.35 -1.08 0.66
CA GLY A 58 -13.34 -0.23 0.03
C GLY A 58 -12.90 0.90 0.96
N CYS A 59 -13.87 1.59 1.56
CA CYS A 59 -13.62 2.67 2.52
C CYS A 59 -12.94 2.16 3.79
N GLU A 60 -13.46 1.08 4.38
CA GLU A 60 -12.91 0.48 5.60
C GLU A 60 -11.46 0.04 5.41
N ARG A 61 -11.14 -0.66 4.31
CA ARG A 61 -9.76 -1.04 3.98
C ARG A 61 -8.84 0.16 3.79
N GLY A 62 -9.35 1.26 3.21
CA GLY A 62 -8.59 2.49 3.07
C GLY A 62 -8.27 3.11 4.44
N GLU A 63 -9.26 3.19 5.32
CA GLU A 63 -9.11 3.74 6.67
C GLU A 63 -8.17 2.89 7.53
N ALA A 64 -8.31 1.56 7.47
CA ALA A 64 -7.41 0.63 8.14
C ALA A 64 -5.95 0.78 7.70
N LYS A 65 -5.69 1.01 6.41
CA LYS A 65 -4.33 1.31 5.91
C LYS A 65 -3.77 2.59 6.53
N LEU A 66 -4.57 3.66 6.62
CA LEU A 66 -4.13 4.92 7.23
C LEU A 66 -3.82 4.77 8.73
N ILE A 67 -4.65 4.00 9.44
CA ILE A 67 -4.41 3.63 10.84
C ILE A 67 -3.09 2.87 10.98
N GLY A 68 -2.90 1.83 10.17
CA GLY A 68 -1.68 1.03 10.19
C GLY A 68 -0.42 1.86 9.90
N ILE A 69 -0.47 2.79 8.95
CA ILE A 69 0.65 3.70 8.66
C ILE A 69 0.94 4.60 9.86
N ARG A 70 -0.09 5.25 10.41
CA ARG A 70 0.04 6.16 11.56
C ARG A 70 0.62 5.45 12.79
N GLU A 71 0.26 4.20 13.00
CA GLU A 71 0.70 3.40 14.15
C GLU A 71 2.03 2.68 13.91
N GLY A 72 2.65 2.87 12.74
CA GLY A 72 3.90 2.20 12.37
C GLY A 72 3.76 0.69 12.13
N LEU A 73 2.54 0.19 11.98
CA LEU A 73 2.22 -1.21 11.72
C LEU A 73 2.28 -1.56 10.23
N LEU A 74 2.11 -0.56 9.35
CA LEU A 74 2.11 -0.71 7.91
C LEU A 74 3.13 0.23 7.27
N LEU A 75 4.09 -0.34 6.55
CA LEU A 75 5.07 0.38 5.73
C LEU A 75 4.91 -0.02 4.26
N ARG A 76 5.30 0.87 3.36
CA ARG A 76 5.37 0.60 1.92
C ARG A 76 6.79 0.84 1.43
N SER A 77 7.37 -0.16 0.80
CA SER A 77 8.67 -0.02 0.16
C SER A 77 8.57 -0.29 -1.34
N LEU A 78 9.34 0.46 -2.12
CA LEU A 78 9.63 0.19 -3.51
C LEU A 78 11.01 -0.47 -3.58
N VAL A 79 11.09 -1.64 -4.23
CA VAL A 79 12.37 -2.31 -4.49
C VAL A 79 12.61 -2.34 -5.99
N THR A 80 13.74 -1.79 -6.42
CA THR A 80 14.20 -1.85 -7.81
C THR A 80 15.48 -2.65 -7.88
N ALA A 81 15.63 -3.49 -8.90
CA ALA A 81 16.82 -4.29 -9.11
C ALA A 81 17.03 -4.63 -10.60
N ILE A 82 18.23 -5.09 -10.94
CA ILE A 82 18.63 -5.47 -12.30
C ILE A 82 19.05 -6.94 -12.31
N LYS A 83 18.49 -7.73 -13.23
CA LYS A 83 18.95 -9.08 -13.50
C LYS A 83 20.07 -9.05 -14.54
N ARG A 84 21.22 -9.63 -14.20
CA ARG A 84 22.32 -9.86 -15.14
C ARG A 84 22.25 -11.27 -15.69
#